data_AF-A0A916MHG8-F1
#
_entry.id   AF-A0A916MHG8-F1
#
_cell.length_a   1.000
_cell.length_b   1.000
_cell.length_c   1.000
_cell.angle_alpha   90.00
_cell.angle_beta   90.00
_cell.angle_gamma   90.00
#
_symmetry.space_group_name_H-M   'P 1'
#
loop_
_entity.id
_entity.type
_entity.pdbx_description
1 polymer ?
#
loop_
_entity_poly.entity_id
_entity_poly.type
_entity_poly.pdbx_seq_one_letter_code
_entity_poly.pdbx_strand_id
1 'polypeptide(L)'
;MAPVRTRTRLALALVAAAALAALALDVHTPAVVAFEPTLLEGVPAERAEGLVLQQEEPGEVWASRGYAIYRSRNGGDFEKVVTVLPRFGEAWAGFSATLRRAFGYQELVEVLPLSEDLLIAFAGGDIHRIDLSNATQERVAELRFFGRGQGRGVMAHGLTEDDRGRIYYGEYATGPGYETRTARIWRSDDQGRSFEVAFEFAPGAVRHIHGVQWDPVGRAIWVSTGDRDAGSRIGFSRDGAKSFEWIGENSQDYRACSLLFLEPIVAWGMDADHAESSLLRYERSDSRITKASPPLPAPAFYAHPLDARSGLVGLAEFDAGAYYVDLEGPPLRVFSFTPPSPPRRGPHPVLRLARGSTPDPSFVHLNPLRTVEEEAAIFRVGSRAVISRAAALR
;
A
#
# COMPACT_ATOMS: atom_id res chain seq x y z
N MET A 1 -11.58 14.63 59.02
CA MET A 1 -10.76 14.76 57.79
C MET A 1 -10.56 13.45 56.99
N ALA A 2 -11.31 12.37 57.23
CA ALA A 2 -11.18 11.10 56.49
C ALA A 2 -11.97 10.90 55.16
N PRO A 3 -12.98 11.70 54.74
CA PRO A 3 -13.82 11.36 53.59
C PRO A 3 -13.27 11.79 52.22
N VAL A 4 -12.28 12.69 52.17
CA VAL A 4 -11.74 13.21 50.90
C VAL A 4 -10.88 12.15 50.19
N ARG A 5 -10.05 11.41 50.93
CA ARG A 5 -9.14 10.39 50.36
C ARG A 5 -9.89 9.22 49.71
N THR A 6 -11.04 8.83 50.25
CA THR A 6 -11.85 7.72 49.71
C THR A 6 -12.57 8.09 48.42
N ARG A 7 -13.08 9.34 48.34
CA ARG A 7 -13.69 9.87 47.10
C ARG A 7 -12.66 10.02 45.97
N THR A 8 -11.45 10.48 46.28
CA THR A 8 -10.36 10.58 45.30
C THR A 8 -9.94 9.20 44.77
N ARG A 9 -9.84 8.18 45.65
CA ARG A 9 -9.51 6.80 45.23
C ARG A 9 -10.59 6.18 44.35
N LEU A 10 -11.87 6.41 44.67
CA LEU A 10 -12.99 5.93 43.84
C LEU A 10 -13.01 6.62 42.47
N ALA A 11 -12.78 7.94 42.42
CA ALA A 11 -12.70 8.67 41.16
C ALA A 11 -11.55 8.17 40.27
N LEU A 12 -10.36 7.94 40.84
CA LEU A 12 -9.21 7.37 40.12
C LEU A 12 -9.50 5.97 39.59
N ALA A 13 -10.16 5.12 40.39
CA ALA A 13 -10.54 3.77 39.97
C ALA A 13 -11.55 3.79 38.81
N LEU A 14 -12.53 4.70 38.84
CA LEU A 14 -13.51 4.86 37.77
C LEU A 14 -12.86 5.37 36.47
N VAL A 15 -11.93 6.34 36.58
CA VAL A 15 -11.15 6.82 35.42
C VAL A 15 -10.30 5.70 34.82
N ALA A 16 -9.62 4.90 35.67
CA ALA A 16 -8.82 3.78 35.20
C ALA A 16 -9.67 2.70 34.52
N ALA A 17 -10.84 2.36 35.09
CA ALA A 17 -11.76 1.39 34.49
C ALA A 17 -12.31 1.88 33.15
N ALA A 18 -12.69 3.16 33.05
CA ALA A 18 -13.13 3.77 31.79
C ALA A 18 -12.02 3.76 30.73
N ALA A 19 -10.77 4.06 31.12
CA ALA A 19 -9.62 4.01 30.22
C ALA A 19 -9.33 2.58 29.71
N LEU A 20 -9.42 1.57 30.59
CA LEU A 20 -9.27 0.17 30.19
C LEU A 20 -10.39 -0.30 29.26
N ALA A 21 -11.64 0.09 29.52
CA ALA A 21 -12.76 -0.21 28.64
C ALA A 21 -12.59 0.44 27.25
N ALA A 22 -12.16 1.70 27.20
CA ALA A 22 -11.85 2.39 25.95
C ALA A 22 -10.72 1.69 25.17
N LEU A 23 -9.65 1.27 25.85
CA LEU A 23 -8.56 0.53 25.22
C LEU A 23 -9.00 -0.84 24.71
N ALA A 24 -9.85 -1.55 25.47
CA ALA A 24 -10.39 -2.84 25.06
C ALA A 24 -11.26 -2.72 23.80
N LEU A 25 -12.06 -1.66 23.69
CA LEU A 25 -12.82 -1.34 22.48
C LEU A 25 -11.90 -0.95 21.32
N ASP A 26 -10.83 -0.20 21.57
CA ASP A 26 -9.87 0.26 20.56
C ASP A 26 -9.03 -0.89 19.95
N VAL A 27 -8.80 -1.95 20.73
CA VAL A 27 -8.10 -3.17 20.29
C VAL A 27 -9.07 -4.20 19.69
N HIS A 28 -10.37 -4.03 19.91
CA HIS A 28 -11.37 -4.96 19.40
C HIS A 28 -11.40 -4.92 17.86
N THR A 29 -11.31 -6.10 17.26
CA THR A 29 -11.39 -6.29 15.82
C THR A 29 -12.57 -7.24 15.53
N PRO A 30 -13.63 -6.77 14.85
CA PRO A 30 -14.84 -7.57 14.63
C PRO A 30 -14.53 -8.76 13.72
N ALA A 31 -15.31 -9.83 13.85
CA ALA A 31 -15.17 -11.03 13.01
C ALA A 31 -15.60 -10.76 11.55
N VAL A 32 -16.56 -9.86 11.34
CA VAL A 32 -17.07 -9.46 10.03
C VAL A 32 -17.17 -7.94 9.97
N VAL A 33 -16.81 -7.36 8.83
CA VAL A 33 -17.04 -5.96 8.49
C VAL A 33 -17.88 -5.93 7.21
N ALA A 34 -19.13 -5.50 7.35
CA ALA A 34 -20.07 -5.49 6.24
C ALA A 34 -19.80 -4.36 5.25
N PHE A 35 -20.16 -4.61 3.99
CA PHE A 35 -20.29 -3.56 2.99
C PHE A 35 -21.68 -2.92 3.09
N GLU A 36 -21.72 -1.62 3.33
CA GLU A 36 -22.96 -0.86 3.40
C GLU A 36 -23.20 -0.09 2.09
N PRO A 37 -24.39 -0.16 1.48
CA PRO A 37 -24.71 0.61 0.28
C PRO A 37 -24.51 2.11 0.49
N THR A 38 -23.92 2.77 -0.49
CA THR A 38 -23.66 4.21 -0.48
C THR A 38 -23.66 4.79 -1.89
N LEU A 39 -23.42 6.09 -2.00
CA LEU A 39 -23.18 6.79 -3.25
C LEU A 39 -21.83 7.48 -3.19
N LEU A 40 -20.96 7.18 -4.15
CA LEU A 40 -19.70 7.88 -4.36
C LEU A 40 -19.87 8.85 -5.53
N GLU A 41 -20.01 10.14 -5.24
CA GLU A 41 -20.28 11.19 -6.24
C GLU A 41 -21.41 10.84 -7.23
N GLY A 42 -22.51 10.29 -6.69
CA GLY A 42 -23.69 9.86 -7.45
C GLY A 42 -23.57 8.49 -8.12
N VAL A 43 -22.42 7.81 -8.03
CA VAL A 43 -22.27 6.43 -8.50
C VAL A 43 -22.63 5.46 -7.38
N PRO A 44 -23.48 4.45 -7.62
CA PRO A 44 -23.72 3.36 -6.66
C PRO A 44 -22.40 2.70 -6.25
N ALA A 45 -22.18 2.65 -4.94
CA ALA A 45 -20.99 2.07 -4.33
C ALA A 45 -21.38 1.38 -3.02
N GLU A 46 -20.44 0.66 -2.45
CA GLU A 46 -20.56 0.10 -1.10
C GLU A 46 -19.36 0.51 -0.27
N ARG A 47 -19.53 0.60 1.05
CA ARG A 47 -18.51 1.11 1.97
C ARG A 47 -18.29 0.15 3.13
N ALA A 48 -17.04 -0.19 3.40
CA ALA A 48 -16.61 -0.94 4.57
C ALA A 48 -15.71 -0.06 5.45
N GLU A 49 -16.10 0.15 6.70
CA GLU A 49 -15.45 1.09 7.63
C GLU A 49 -14.24 0.49 8.35
N GLY A 50 -13.29 1.34 8.73
CA GLY A 50 -12.14 1.02 9.57
C GLY A 50 -11.18 -0.01 8.96
N LEU A 51 -11.09 -0.11 7.64
CA LEU A 51 -10.22 -1.06 6.94
C LEU A 51 -9.22 -0.33 6.04
N VAL A 52 -8.01 -0.86 5.99
CA VAL A 52 -6.95 -0.47 5.06
C VAL A 52 -6.84 -1.54 3.99
N LEU A 53 -7.03 -1.16 2.73
CA LEU A 53 -6.90 -2.04 1.57
C LEU A 53 -5.45 -2.51 1.44
N GLN A 54 -5.21 -3.79 1.12
CA GLN A 54 -3.86 -4.37 1.08
C GLN A 54 -3.49 -4.94 -0.29
N GLN A 55 -4.29 -5.89 -0.78
CA GLN A 55 -4.07 -6.63 -2.02
C GLN A 55 -5.43 -6.98 -2.64
N GLU A 56 -5.51 -7.07 -3.96
CA GLU A 56 -6.64 -7.58 -4.72
C GLU A 56 -6.15 -8.62 -5.72
N GLU A 57 -6.76 -9.78 -5.64
CA GLU A 57 -6.58 -10.93 -6.53
C GLU A 57 -7.91 -11.22 -7.23
N PRO A 58 -7.94 -12.05 -8.29
CA PRO A 58 -9.18 -12.39 -8.96
C PRO A 58 -10.23 -12.94 -8.00
N GLY A 59 -11.29 -12.17 -7.76
CA GLY A 59 -12.38 -12.53 -6.85
C GLY A 59 -12.06 -12.41 -5.36
N GLU A 60 -10.89 -11.89 -4.97
CA GLU A 60 -10.54 -11.71 -3.56
C GLU A 60 -9.93 -10.35 -3.27
N VAL A 61 -10.31 -9.78 -2.13
CA VAL A 61 -9.77 -8.51 -1.64
C VAL A 61 -9.30 -8.71 -0.22
N TRP A 62 -8.07 -8.30 0.05
CA TRP A 62 -7.45 -8.37 1.35
C TRP A 62 -7.35 -6.98 1.96
N ALA A 63 -7.65 -6.90 3.25
CA ALA A 63 -7.61 -5.67 4.02
C ALA A 63 -7.05 -5.92 5.41
N SER A 64 -6.71 -4.85 6.12
CA SER A 64 -6.26 -4.93 7.51
C SER A 64 -6.91 -3.89 8.40
N ARG A 65 -6.91 -4.17 9.72
CA ARG A 65 -7.23 -3.24 10.80
C ARG A 65 -6.33 -3.58 11.98
N GLY A 66 -5.37 -2.74 12.34
CA GLY A 66 -4.37 -3.18 13.30
C GLY A 66 -3.53 -4.30 12.67
N TYR A 67 -3.30 -5.33 13.49
CA TYR A 67 -2.73 -6.60 13.06
C TYR A 67 -3.78 -7.63 12.61
N ALA A 68 -5.07 -7.28 12.57
CA ALA A 68 -6.08 -8.18 12.01
C ALA A 68 -6.09 -8.08 10.48
N ILE A 69 -6.09 -9.25 9.83
CA ILE A 69 -6.19 -9.41 8.39
C ILE A 69 -7.62 -9.88 8.07
N TYR A 70 -8.21 -9.24 7.07
CA TYR A 70 -9.54 -9.51 6.56
C TYR A 70 -9.48 -9.91 5.09
N ARG A 71 -10.44 -10.74 4.67
CA ARG A 71 -10.63 -11.17 3.29
C ARG A 71 -12.09 -11.04 2.91
N SER A 72 -12.36 -10.43 1.76
CA SER A 72 -13.65 -10.46 1.08
C SER A 72 -13.51 -11.32 -0.17
N ARG A 73 -14.48 -12.21 -0.41
CA ARG A 73 -14.51 -13.09 -1.59
C ARG A 73 -15.75 -12.80 -2.43
N ASN A 74 -15.57 -12.70 -3.74
CA ASN A 74 -16.63 -12.60 -4.75
C ASN A 74 -17.67 -11.50 -4.45
N GLY A 75 -17.24 -10.35 -3.93
CA GLY A 75 -18.14 -9.25 -3.57
C GLY A 75 -18.89 -9.45 -2.24
N GLY A 76 -18.51 -10.43 -1.42
CA GLY A 76 -19.04 -10.59 -0.06
C GLY A 76 -18.50 -9.55 0.93
N ASP A 77 -18.91 -9.68 2.18
CA ASP A 77 -18.38 -8.90 3.30
C ASP A 77 -16.93 -9.28 3.61
N PHE A 78 -16.24 -8.43 4.38
CA PHE A 78 -14.91 -8.75 4.88
C PHE A 78 -15.01 -9.64 6.10
N GLU A 79 -14.46 -10.85 6.01
CA GLU A 79 -14.32 -11.79 7.12
C GLU A 79 -12.90 -11.73 7.68
N LYS A 80 -12.79 -11.72 9.01
CA LYS A 80 -11.50 -11.75 9.70
C LYS A 80 -10.88 -13.13 9.52
N VAL A 81 -9.69 -13.16 8.93
CA VAL A 81 -8.94 -14.40 8.66
C VAL A 81 -8.00 -14.74 9.80
N VAL A 82 -7.20 -13.77 10.25
CA VAL A 82 -6.19 -13.99 11.29
C VAL A 82 -5.83 -12.67 11.97
N THR A 83 -5.24 -12.75 13.16
CA THR A 83 -4.54 -11.63 13.79
C THR A 83 -3.07 -11.97 13.92
N VAL A 84 -2.22 -11.14 13.30
CA VAL A 84 -0.77 -11.29 13.38
C VAL A 84 -0.30 -10.96 14.80
N LEU A 85 0.56 -11.81 15.36
CA LEU A 85 1.14 -11.61 16.68
C LEU A 85 2.61 -11.14 16.53
N PRO A 86 2.88 -9.83 16.58
CA PRO A 86 4.25 -9.33 16.53
C PRO A 86 4.99 -9.63 17.85
N ARG A 87 6.31 -9.42 17.86
CA ARG A 87 7.14 -9.48 19.07
C ARG A 87 6.52 -8.66 20.20
N PHE A 88 6.54 -9.22 21.41
CA PHE A 88 6.17 -8.48 22.61
C PHE A 88 7.06 -7.26 22.79
N GLY A 89 6.47 -6.08 22.97
CA GLY A 89 7.20 -4.82 23.10
C GLY A 89 6.48 -3.65 22.43
N GLU A 90 7.24 -2.71 21.88
CA GLU A 90 6.70 -1.49 21.24
C GLU A 90 5.72 -1.80 20.09
N ALA A 91 5.94 -2.90 19.37
CA ALA A 91 5.06 -3.33 18.28
C ALA A 91 3.61 -3.57 18.75
N TRP A 92 3.37 -3.89 20.03
CA TRP A 92 2.01 -4.09 20.56
C TRP A 92 1.19 -2.81 20.63
N ALA A 93 1.84 -1.63 20.65
CA ALA A 93 1.11 -0.38 20.47
C ALA A 93 0.36 -0.35 19.12
N GLY A 94 0.82 -1.15 18.15
CA GLY A 94 0.16 -1.39 16.86
C GLY A 94 -1.26 -1.98 16.96
N PHE A 95 -1.68 -2.54 18.11
CA PHE A 95 -3.06 -3.00 18.29
C PHE A 95 -4.07 -1.87 18.55
N SER A 96 -3.64 -0.73 19.10
CA SER A 96 -4.50 0.37 19.54
C SER A 96 -4.42 1.57 18.60
N ALA A 97 -5.51 1.97 17.95
CA ALA A 97 -5.51 3.17 17.10
C ALA A 97 -5.13 4.42 17.89
N THR A 98 -5.52 4.48 19.16
CA THR A 98 -5.18 5.59 20.06
C THR A 98 -3.69 5.68 20.34
N LEU A 99 -3.01 4.57 20.64
CA LEU A 99 -1.56 4.58 20.88
C LEU A 99 -0.80 4.91 19.59
N ARG A 100 -1.25 4.39 18.45
CA ARG A 100 -0.63 4.69 17.15
C ARG A 100 -0.73 6.16 16.81
N ARG A 101 -1.89 6.78 17.03
CA ARG A 101 -2.09 8.24 16.91
C ARG A 101 -1.12 9.02 17.77
N ALA A 102 -1.03 8.68 19.06
CA ALA A 102 -0.23 9.43 20.00
C ALA A 102 1.27 9.33 19.72
N PHE A 103 1.75 8.16 19.29
CA PHE A 103 3.17 7.84 19.25
C PHE A 103 3.74 7.66 17.83
N GLY A 104 2.90 7.60 16.80
CA GLY A 104 3.31 7.44 15.40
C GLY A 104 3.85 6.04 15.07
N TYR A 105 3.30 5.00 15.71
CA TYR A 105 3.69 3.62 15.45
C TYR A 105 3.11 3.11 14.12
N GLN A 106 3.87 2.23 13.46
CA GLN A 106 3.46 1.52 12.26
C GLN A 106 3.09 0.07 12.63
N GLU A 107 2.04 -0.46 12.01
CA GLU A 107 1.35 -1.70 12.42
C GLU A 107 1.80 -2.90 11.56
N LEU A 108 0.81 -3.45 10.85
CA LEU A 108 0.90 -4.24 9.64
C LEU A 108 1.14 -3.30 8.46
N VAL A 109 2.28 -3.50 7.82
CA VAL A 109 2.71 -2.73 6.67
C VAL A 109 1.99 -3.28 5.46
N GLU A 110 2.20 -4.56 5.12
CA GLU A 110 1.65 -5.17 3.90
C GLU A 110 1.32 -6.66 4.09
N VAL A 111 0.41 -7.17 3.26
CA VAL A 111 0.05 -8.60 3.16
C VAL A 111 0.23 -9.07 1.72
N LEU A 112 0.76 -10.28 1.56
CA LEU A 112 0.87 -10.98 0.28
C LEU A 112 0.29 -12.40 0.43
N PRO A 113 -0.93 -12.65 -0.07
CA PRO A 113 -1.45 -14.01 -0.17
C PRO A 113 -0.66 -14.78 -1.23
N LEU A 114 -0.17 -15.99 -0.89
CA LEU A 114 0.55 -16.88 -1.81
C LEU A 114 -0.34 -18.01 -2.33
N SER A 115 -1.33 -18.39 -1.52
CA SER A 115 -2.38 -19.36 -1.88
C SER A 115 -3.58 -19.16 -0.96
N GLU A 116 -4.59 -20.02 -1.07
CA GLU A 116 -5.81 -19.96 -0.24
C GLU A 116 -5.52 -19.94 1.28
N ASP A 117 -4.53 -20.72 1.72
CA ASP A 117 -4.21 -20.95 3.13
C ASP A 117 -2.83 -20.43 3.55
N LEU A 118 -2.05 -19.85 2.64
CA LEU A 118 -0.70 -19.37 2.93
C LEU A 118 -0.55 -17.91 2.56
N LEU A 119 -0.07 -17.10 3.49
CA LEU A 119 0.20 -15.69 3.28
C LEU A 119 1.49 -15.24 3.99
N ILE A 120 2.09 -14.18 3.45
CA ILE A 120 3.17 -13.43 4.11
C ILE A 120 2.60 -12.11 4.62
N ALA A 121 2.90 -11.78 5.87
CA ALA A 121 2.53 -10.51 6.47
C ALA A 121 3.78 -9.77 6.98
N PHE A 122 3.92 -8.52 6.59
CA PHE A 122 4.95 -7.61 7.08
C PHE A 122 4.31 -6.81 8.23
N ALA A 123 4.67 -7.11 9.47
CA ALA A 123 3.97 -6.57 10.64
C ALA A 123 4.93 -6.36 11.82
N GLY A 124 4.82 -5.20 12.47
CA GLY A 124 5.56 -4.91 13.69
C GLY A 124 7.08 -4.95 13.53
N GLY A 125 7.60 -4.75 12.31
CA GLY A 125 9.03 -4.82 12.00
C GLY A 125 9.54 -6.20 11.63
N ASP A 126 8.65 -7.18 11.53
CA ASP A 126 8.99 -8.55 11.18
C ASP A 126 8.25 -9.01 9.93
N ILE A 127 8.77 -10.09 9.34
CA ILE A 127 8.10 -10.85 8.28
C ILE A 127 7.54 -12.12 8.92
N HIS A 128 6.25 -12.36 8.71
CA HIS A 128 5.52 -13.50 9.22
C HIS A 128 5.02 -14.36 8.06
N ARG A 129 5.31 -15.66 8.12
CA ARG A 129 4.69 -16.68 7.27
C ARG A 129 3.52 -17.29 8.04
N ILE A 130 2.32 -17.16 7.49
CA ILE A 130 1.08 -17.56 8.15
C ILE A 130 0.40 -18.66 7.35
N ASP A 131 0.23 -19.81 7.98
CA ASP A 131 -0.45 -20.97 7.43
C ASP A 131 -1.79 -21.13 8.17
N LEU A 132 -2.87 -20.83 7.46
CA LEU A 132 -4.24 -20.83 7.96
C LEU A 132 -4.75 -22.26 8.18
N SER A 133 -4.35 -23.20 7.33
CA SER A 133 -4.76 -24.61 7.42
C SER A 133 -4.25 -25.27 8.70
N ASN A 134 -3.04 -24.90 9.12
CA ASN A 134 -2.41 -25.39 10.35
C ASN A 134 -2.54 -24.43 11.54
N ALA A 135 -3.19 -23.27 11.34
CA ALA A 135 -3.28 -22.18 12.32
C ALA A 135 -1.92 -21.77 12.92
N THR A 136 -0.87 -21.72 12.09
CA THR A 136 0.49 -21.36 12.52
C THR A 136 0.92 -20.00 12.00
N GLN A 137 1.72 -19.29 12.80
CA GLN A 137 2.37 -18.05 12.43
C GLN A 137 3.84 -18.15 12.79
N GLU A 138 4.70 -18.19 11.77
CA GLU A 138 6.14 -18.25 11.94
C GLU A 138 6.74 -16.89 11.62
N ARG A 139 7.58 -16.40 12.53
CA ARG A 139 8.39 -15.21 12.28
C ARG A 139 9.65 -15.64 11.53
N VAL A 140 9.80 -15.21 10.27
CA VAL A 140 10.87 -15.68 9.38
C VAL A 140 12.04 -14.70 9.25
N ALA A 141 11.80 -13.40 9.38
CA ALA A 141 12.85 -12.38 9.26
C ALA A 141 12.52 -11.07 10.00
N GLU A 142 13.55 -10.24 10.20
CA GLU A 142 13.44 -8.87 10.73
C GLU A 142 13.63 -7.85 9.60
N LEU A 143 12.87 -6.76 9.61
CA LEU A 143 13.01 -5.66 8.67
C LEU A 143 14.10 -4.69 9.15
N ARG A 144 15.17 -4.55 8.37
CA ARG A 144 16.34 -3.70 8.69
C ARG A 144 16.02 -2.23 8.96
N PHE A 145 15.00 -1.69 8.31
CA PHE A 145 14.67 -0.25 8.35
C PHE A 145 13.24 0.01 8.82
N PHE A 146 12.75 -0.79 9.76
CA PHE A 146 11.46 -0.55 10.39
C PHE A 146 11.61 0.22 11.70
N GLY A 147 10.69 1.16 11.93
CA GLY A 147 10.54 1.83 13.21
C GLY A 147 10.78 3.32 13.14
N ARG A 148 10.64 3.97 14.30
CA ARG A 148 10.60 5.42 14.41
C ARG A 148 11.93 6.03 13.97
N GLY A 149 11.87 6.89 12.94
CA GLY A 149 13.04 7.54 12.37
C GLY A 149 13.96 6.60 11.57
N GLN A 150 13.55 5.35 11.32
CA GLN A 150 14.29 4.40 10.47
C GLN A 150 13.62 4.24 9.11
N GLY A 151 12.30 4.02 9.08
CA GLY A 151 11.56 3.75 7.85
C GLY A 151 10.34 2.89 8.09
N ARG A 152 9.78 2.38 6.98
CA ARG A 152 8.65 1.44 6.98
C ARG A 152 9.09 -0.01 6.82
N GLY A 153 10.38 -0.24 6.58
CA GLY A 153 10.92 -1.54 6.19
C GLY A 153 10.60 -1.87 4.73
N VAL A 154 9.32 -1.78 4.33
CA VAL A 154 8.82 -2.01 2.97
C VAL A 154 7.75 -0.97 2.62
N MET A 155 7.63 -0.61 1.34
CA MET A 155 6.51 0.21 0.85
C MET A 155 5.42 -0.68 0.25
N ALA A 156 4.20 -0.17 0.09
CA ALA A 156 3.08 -0.96 -0.45
C ALA A 156 3.42 -1.64 -1.77
N HIS A 157 3.88 -0.86 -2.75
CA HIS A 157 4.27 -1.38 -4.05
C HIS A 157 5.65 -2.04 -4.05
N GLY A 158 6.34 -2.09 -2.91
CA GLY A 158 7.64 -2.70 -2.72
C GLY A 158 7.60 -4.20 -2.39
N LEU A 159 6.49 -4.90 -2.66
CA LEU A 159 6.29 -6.32 -2.36
C LEU A 159 5.46 -6.98 -3.47
N THR A 160 5.93 -8.11 -4.01
CA THR A 160 5.26 -8.84 -5.09
C THR A 160 5.64 -10.32 -5.12
N GLU A 161 4.90 -11.12 -5.87
CA GLU A 161 5.21 -12.51 -6.23
C GLU A 161 5.23 -12.62 -7.76
N ASP A 162 6.17 -13.38 -8.31
CA ASP A 162 6.20 -13.66 -9.75
C ASP A 162 5.43 -14.93 -10.13
N ASP A 163 5.33 -15.18 -11.43
CA ASP A 163 4.66 -16.35 -12.00
C ASP A 163 5.31 -17.71 -11.68
N ARG A 164 6.42 -17.74 -10.93
CA ARG A 164 7.10 -18.94 -10.43
C ARG A 164 6.95 -19.11 -8.92
N GLY A 165 6.19 -18.23 -8.27
CA GLY A 165 6.00 -18.23 -6.82
C GLY A 165 7.20 -17.68 -6.04
N ARG A 166 8.08 -16.91 -6.69
CA ARG A 166 9.19 -16.24 -6.01
C ARG A 166 8.70 -14.91 -5.48
N ILE A 167 9.00 -14.65 -4.22
CA ILE A 167 8.55 -13.44 -3.51
C ILE A 167 9.67 -12.43 -3.53
N TYR A 168 9.37 -11.17 -3.79
CA TYR A 168 10.35 -10.09 -3.80
C TYR A 168 9.88 -8.94 -2.92
N TYR A 169 10.80 -8.32 -2.18
CA TYR A 169 10.50 -7.04 -1.54
C TYR A 169 11.70 -6.08 -1.55
N GLY A 170 11.39 -4.78 -1.61
CA GLY A 170 12.36 -3.69 -1.58
C GLY A 170 12.42 -2.99 -0.23
N GLU A 171 13.62 -2.63 0.20
CA GLU A 171 13.85 -1.92 1.46
C GLU A 171 13.41 -0.46 1.40
N TYR A 172 12.59 -0.05 2.39
CA TYR A 172 12.08 1.30 2.54
C TYR A 172 12.57 2.01 3.81
N ALA A 173 13.63 2.80 3.66
CA ALA A 173 14.26 3.57 4.74
C ALA A 173 14.02 5.08 4.62
N THR A 174 13.62 5.72 5.71
CA THR A 174 13.46 7.18 5.80
C THR A 174 14.43 7.84 6.78
N GLY A 175 15.16 7.05 7.56
CA GLY A 175 16.15 7.54 8.51
C GLY A 175 17.40 8.15 7.88
N PRO A 176 18.15 8.97 8.65
CA PRO A 176 19.36 9.63 8.19
C PRO A 176 20.46 8.62 7.80
N GLY A 177 21.52 9.11 7.14
CA GLY A 177 22.69 8.30 6.77
C GLY A 177 22.48 7.41 5.55
N TYR A 178 21.55 7.78 4.66
CA TYR A 178 21.30 7.02 3.43
C TYR A 178 22.50 7.07 2.47
N GLU A 179 23.31 8.12 2.56
CA GLU A 179 24.49 8.38 1.71
C GLU A 179 25.56 7.30 1.80
N THR A 180 25.56 6.52 2.88
CA THR A 180 26.50 5.40 3.12
C THR A 180 25.80 4.04 3.15
N ARG A 181 24.48 4.02 2.99
CA ARG A 181 23.65 2.81 3.09
C ARG A 181 23.44 2.20 1.71
N THR A 182 23.35 0.87 1.70
CA THR A 182 22.89 0.09 0.57
C THR A 182 21.44 -0.34 0.77
N ALA A 183 20.55 0.11 -0.13
CA ALA A 183 19.21 -0.42 -0.26
C ALA A 183 19.24 -1.76 -1.01
N ARG A 184 18.40 -2.70 -0.59
CA ARG A 184 18.37 -4.07 -1.12
C ARG A 184 17.00 -4.47 -1.62
N ILE A 185 17.00 -5.32 -2.65
CA ILE A 185 15.87 -6.15 -3.02
C ILE A 185 16.15 -7.55 -2.47
N TRP A 186 15.21 -8.07 -1.70
CA TRP A 186 15.24 -9.41 -1.15
C TRP A 186 14.36 -10.34 -1.97
N ARG A 187 14.72 -11.62 -2.05
CA ARG A 187 13.94 -12.68 -2.71
C ARG A 187 13.79 -13.89 -1.81
N SER A 188 12.64 -14.54 -1.88
CA SER A 188 12.43 -15.90 -1.38
C SER A 188 12.07 -16.82 -2.54
N ASP A 189 12.73 -17.99 -2.58
CA ASP A 189 12.44 -19.09 -3.50
C ASP A 189 11.73 -20.27 -2.80
N ASP A 190 11.34 -20.10 -1.53
CA ASP A 190 10.85 -21.17 -0.65
C ASP A 190 9.53 -20.80 0.07
N GLN A 191 8.67 -20.05 -0.61
CA GLN A 191 7.37 -19.59 -0.10
C GLN A 191 7.49 -18.79 1.20
N GLY A 192 8.51 -17.92 1.26
CA GLY A 192 8.76 -17.00 2.37
C GLY A 192 9.28 -17.66 3.64
N ARG A 193 9.89 -18.85 3.57
CA ARG A 193 10.56 -19.47 4.72
C ARG A 193 11.93 -18.82 4.98
N SER A 194 12.62 -18.40 3.93
CA SER A 194 13.86 -17.66 4.00
C SER A 194 13.92 -16.59 2.91
N PHE A 195 14.72 -15.55 3.15
CA PHE A 195 14.96 -14.46 2.21
C PHE A 195 16.45 -14.24 2.03
N GLU A 196 16.87 -14.12 0.78
CA GLU A 196 18.24 -13.78 0.40
C GLU A 196 18.26 -12.44 -0.36
N VAL A 197 19.43 -11.82 -0.41
CA VAL A 197 19.62 -10.58 -1.16
C VAL A 197 19.70 -10.91 -2.65
N ALA A 198 18.74 -10.41 -3.43
CA ALA A 198 18.71 -10.58 -4.88
C ALA A 198 19.49 -9.48 -5.59
N PHE A 199 19.33 -8.23 -5.14
CA PHE A 199 20.00 -7.05 -5.69
C PHE A 199 20.43 -6.10 -4.58
N GLU A 200 21.59 -5.47 -4.79
CA GLU A 200 22.10 -4.41 -3.94
C GLU A 200 22.43 -3.17 -4.78
N PHE A 201 21.88 -2.02 -4.40
CA PHE A 201 22.30 -0.75 -4.96
C PHE A 201 23.68 -0.36 -4.42
N ALA A 202 24.45 0.42 -5.20
CA ALA A 202 25.66 1.03 -4.66
C ALA A 202 25.31 1.93 -3.45
N PRO A 203 26.20 2.04 -2.45
CA PRO A 203 25.96 2.89 -1.29
C PRO A 203 25.57 4.31 -1.69
N GLY A 204 24.47 4.82 -1.13
CA GLY A 204 23.97 6.17 -1.41
C GLY A 204 23.34 6.36 -2.80
N ALA A 205 23.31 5.34 -3.66
CA ALA A 205 22.74 5.47 -5.01
C ALA A 205 21.23 5.71 -5.00
N VAL A 206 20.52 5.11 -4.04
CA VAL A 206 19.10 5.33 -3.79
C VAL A 206 18.86 5.38 -2.29
N ARG A 207 17.96 6.27 -1.84
CA ARG A 207 17.62 6.37 -0.42
C ARG A 207 16.77 5.19 0.05
N HIS A 208 15.82 4.79 -0.79
CA HIS A 208 14.94 3.65 -0.57
C HIS A 208 14.27 3.22 -1.88
N ILE A 209 13.64 2.04 -1.86
CA ILE A 209 12.93 1.47 -3.00
C ILE A 209 11.44 1.77 -2.89
N HIS A 210 10.88 2.39 -3.92
CA HIS A 210 9.45 2.71 -3.98
C HIS A 210 8.62 1.51 -4.39
N GLY A 211 9.00 0.86 -5.49
CA GLY A 211 8.27 -0.25 -6.08
C GLY A 211 9.17 -1.44 -6.37
N VAL A 212 8.65 -2.64 -6.14
CA VAL A 212 9.12 -3.93 -6.64
C VAL A 212 7.86 -4.68 -7.06
N GLN A 213 7.57 -4.68 -8.37
CA GLN A 213 6.28 -5.12 -8.90
C GLN A 213 6.46 -6.14 -10.02
N TRP A 214 5.67 -7.19 -10.01
CA TRP A 214 5.58 -8.14 -11.10
C TRP A 214 4.78 -7.54 -12.25
N ASP A 215 5.37 -7.57 -13.44
CA ASP A 215 4.72 -7.24 -14.71
C ASP A 215 4.23 -8.52 -15.38
N PRO A 216 2.93 -8.84 -15.36
CA PRO A 216 2.42 -10.07 -15.95
C PRO A 216 2.47 -10.08 -17.48
N VAL A 217 2.47 -8.91 -18.11
CA VAL A 217 2.54 -8.76 -19.57
C VAL A 217 3.97 -9.00 -20.03
N GLY A 218 4.90 -8.25 -19.44
CA GLY A 218 6.31 -8.32 -19.79
C GLY A 218 7.00 -9.54 -19.19
N ARG A 219 6.45 -10.18 -18.15
CA ARG A 219 7.09 -11.26 -17.36
C ARG A 219 8.44 -10.83 -16.77
N ALA A 220 8.43 -9.72 -16.05
CA ALA A 220 9.63 -9.14 -15.45
C ALA A 220 9.32 -8.55 -14.06
N ILE A 221 10.33 -8.50 -13.20
CA ILE A 221 10.28 -7.73 -11.96
C ILE A 221 10.70 -6.31 -12.26
N TRP A 222 9.80 -5.36 -12.07
CA TRP A 222 10.09 -3.94 -12.19
C TRP A 222 10.47 -3.34 -10.85
N VAL A 223 11.38 -2.38 -10.87
CA VAL A 223 11.79 -1.60 -9.71
C VAL A 223 11.62 -0.11 -10.01
N SER A 224 11.16 0.65 -9.01
CA SER A 224 11.18 2.11 -9.02
C SER A 224 11.79 2.65 -7.73
N THR A 225 12.53 3.75 -7.84
CA THR A 225 13.17 4.46 -6.72
C THR A 225 12.98 5.97 -6.86
N GLY A 226 13.32 6.78 -5.85
CA GLY A 226 12.94 8.20 -5.88
C GLY A 226 13.55 9.14 -4.83
N ASP A 227 12.74 10.14 -4.46
CA ASP A 227 13.00 11.36 -3.68
C ASP A 227 13.67 12.53 -4.43
N ARG A 228 14.79 12.29 -5.10
CA ARG A 228 15.59 13.31 -5.79
C ARG A 228 16.11 12.76 -7.11
N ASP A 229 16.41 13.64 -8.06
CA ASP A 229 16.84 13.25 -9.41
C ASP A 229 17.83 12.09 -9.39
N ALA A 230 18.98 12.26 -8.73
CA ALA A 230 20.05 11.26 -8.65
C ALA A 230 19.63 9.87 -8.10
N GLY A 231 18.56 9.83 -7.29
CA GLY A 231 18.00 8.61 -6.70
C GLY A 231 16.77 8.07 -7.45
N SER A 232 16.22 8.82 -8.42
CA SER A 232 15.03 8.44 -9.18
C SER A 232 15.39 7.57 -10.38
N ARG A 233 14.86 6.34 -10.41
CA ARG A 233 15.17 5.35 -11.45
C ARG A 233 13.98 4.41 -11.65
N ILE A 234 13.80 3.94 -12.88
CA ILE A 234 12.87 2.86 -13.22
C ILE A 234 13.60 1.85 -14.10
N GLY A 235 13.45 0.57 -13.80
CA GLY A 235 14.02 -0.51 -14.58
C GLY A 235 13.32 -1.83 -14.34
N PHE A 236 13.70 -2.86 -15.10
CA PHE A 236 13.14 -4.20 -14.96
C PHE A 236 14.21 -5.29 -15.05
N SER A 237 13.87 -6.45 -14.48
CA SER A 237 14.73 -7.62 -14.37
C SER A 237 13.99 -8.87 -14.83
N ARG A 238 14.70 -9.72 -15.58
CA ARG A 238 14.21 -11.00 -16.10
C ARG A 238 14.94 -12.20 -15.50
N ASP A 239 15.94 -11.96 -14.67
CA ASP A 239 16.84 -12.96 -14.10
C ASP A 239 16.62 -13.18 -12.60
N GLY A 240 15.43 -12.81 -12.10
CA GLY A 240 15.07 -12.92 -10.69
C GLY A 240 15.70 -11.83 -9.82
N ALA A 241 15.70 -10.59 -10.34
CA ALA A 241 16.27 -9.41 -9.72
C ALA A 241 17.78 -9.53 -9.46
N LYS A 242 18.54 -10.19 -10.34
CA LYS A 242 20.02 -10.24 -10.24
C LYS A 242 20.65 -9.06 -10.98
N SER A 243 20.05 -8.65 -12.08
CA SER A 243 20.42 -7.45 -12.83
C SER A 243 19.19 -6.72 -13.36
N PHE A 244 19.33 -5.41 -13.63
CA PHE A 244 18.26 -4.54 -14.10
C PHE A 244 18.66 -3.82 -15.40
N GLU A 245 17.72 -3.80 -16.34
CA GLU A 245 17.73 -2.90 -17.49
C GLU A 245 17.02 -1.60 -17.09
N TRP A 246 17.75 -0.49 -17.07
CA TRP A 246 17.23 0.82 -16.68
C TRP A 246 16.62 1.52 -17.90
N ILE A 247 15.33 1.82 -17.83
CA ILE A 247 14.64 2.59 -18.89
C ILE A 247 14.76 4.10 -18.66
N GLY A 248 15.17 4.50 -17.46
CA GLY A 248 15.34 5.90 -17.09
C GLY A 248 15.91 6.08 -15.70
N GLU A 249 16.72 7.12 -15.53
CA GLU A 249 17.40 7.48 -14.29
C GLU A 249 17.68 8.99 -14.20
N ASN A 250 18.02 9.47 -13.01
CA ASN A 250 18.54 10.81 -12.76
C ASN A 250 17.56 11.97 -13.09
N SER A 251 16.25 11.73 -12.98
CA SER A 251 15.19 12.73 -13.24
C SER A 251 13.94 12.47 -12.42
N GLN A 252 13.22 13.52 -12.01
CA GLN A 252 11.88 13.41 -11.41
C GLN A 252 10.88 12.66 -12.29
N ASP A 253 11.06 12.65 -13.62
CA ASP A 253 10.21 11.88 -14.53
C ASP A 253 10.23 10.38 -14.19
N TYR A 254 11.28 9.88 -13.54
CA TYR A 254 11.43 8.48 -13.11
C TYR A 254 11.18 8.29 -11.61
N ARG A 255 10.69 9.31 -10.89
CA ARG A 255 10.27 9.18 -9.49
C ARG A 255 8.86 8.61 -9.46
N ALA A 256 8.72 7.30 -9.25
CA ALA A 256 7.42 6.62 -9.28
C ALA A 256 7.20 5.74 -8.05
N CYS A 257 6.00 5.81 -7.46
CA CYS A 257 5.59 4.94 -6.35
C CYS A 257 4.95 3.64 -6.83
N SER A 258 4.19 3.70 -7.92
CA SER A 258 3.49 2.55 -8.49
C SER A 258 3.53 2.62 -10.02
N LEU A 259 3.70 1.46 -10.65
CA LEU A 259 3.62 1.25 -12.08
C LEU A 259 2.27 0.62 -12.45
N LEU A 260 1.74 1.01 -13.59
CA LEU A 260 0.54 0.49 -14.23
C LEU A 260 0.94 -0.32 -15.46
N PHE A 261 0.80 -1.65 -15.38
CA PHE A 261 1.14 -2.55 -16.48
C PHE A 261 -0.06 -2.73 -17.40
N LEU A 262 0.03 -2.17 -18.61
CA LEU A 262 -0.92 -2.38 -19.70
C LEU A 262 -0.23 -3.19 -20.81
N GLU A 263 -1.01 -3.72 -21.75
CA GLU A 263 -0.49 -4.61 -22.80
C GLU A 263 0.59 -3.95 -23.67
N PRO A 264 0.36 -2.77 -24.27
CA PRO A 264 1.40 -2.13 -25.09
C PRO A 264 2.36 -1.26 -24.28
N ILE A 265 1.96 -0.82 -23.08
CA ILE A 265 2.69 0.20 -22.32
C ILE A 265 2.86 -0.14 -20.84
N VAL A 266 3.89 0.44 -20.23
CA VAL A 266 3.95 0.63 -18.78
C VAL A 266 3.74 2.12 -18.51
N ALA A 267 2.77 2.46 -17.68
CA ALA A 267 2.49 3.85 -17.31
C ALA A 267 2.76 4.11 -15.84
N TRP A 268 3.09 5.35 -15.48
CA TRP A 268 3.21 5.76 -14.08
C TRP A 268 2.92 7.25 -13.95
N GLY A 269 2.35 7.64 -12.82
CA GLY A 269 2.35 9.04 -12.42
C GLY A 269 3.59 9.35 -11.59
N MET A 270 4.09 10.58 -11.69
CA MET A 270 5.22 11.04 -10.90
C MET A 270 4.84 11.19 -9.42
N ASP A 271 5.69 10.73 -8.53
CA ASP A 271 5.70 11.12 -7.12
C ASP A 271 6.53 12.41 -7.00
N ALA A 272 6.04 13.55 -7.48
CA ALA A 272 6.81 14.80 -7.46
C ALA A 272 6.03 15.92 -6.77
N ASP A 273 6.45 16.28 -5.56
CA ASP A 273 5.87 17.32 -4.70
C ASP A 273 6.51 18.71 -4.89
N HIS A 274 7.65 18.76 -5.59
CA HIS A 274 8.42 19.98 -5.85
C HIS A 274 8.65 20.25 -7.34
N ALA A 275 8.07 19.42 -8.21
CA ALA A 275 8.06 19.59 -9.65
C ALA A 275 6.66 19.27 -10.16
N GLU A 276 6.36 19.71 -11.38
CA GLU A 276 5.08 19.40 -12.02
C GLU A 276 4.95 17.88 -12.24
N SER A 277 3.97 17.28 -11.56
CA SER A 277 3.66 15.85 -11.70
C SER A 277 2.99 15.58 -13.03
N SER A 278 3.26 14.44 -13.65
CA SER A 278 2.63 14.04 -14.92
C SER A 278 2.49 12.53 -14.99
N LEU A 279 1.63 12.10 -15.92
CA LEU A 279 1.55 10.71 -16.32
C LEU A 279 2.55 10.45 -17.45
N LEU A 280 3.43 9.47 -17.27
CA LEU A 280 4.36 9.00 -18.28
C LEU A 280 3.95 7.62 -18.80
N ARG A 281 4.34 7.31 -20.04
CA ARG A 281 4.09 6.03 -20.71
C ARG A 281 5.36 5.55 -21.40
N TYR A 282 5.77 4.33 -21.08
CA TYR A 282 6.83 3.59 -21.74
C TYR A 282 6.22 2.59 -22.72
N GLU A 283 6.51 2.76 -24.01
CA GLU A 283 6.11 1.87 -25.09
C GLU A 283 7.03 0.65 -25.10
N ARG A 284 6.45 -0.55 -24.98
CA ARG A 284 7.23 -1.79 -24.90
C ARG A 284 7.90 -2.17 -26.22
N SER A 285 7.35 -1.73 -27.34
CA SER A 285 7.76 -2.12 -28.69
C SER A 285 9.04 -1.42 -29.18
N ASP A 286 9.23 -0.16 -28.80
CA ASP A 286 10.33 0.69 -29.28
C ASP A 286 11.04 1.44 -28.15
N SER A 287 10.70 1.15 -26.89
CA SER A 287 11.25 1.77 -25.68
C SER A 287 11.04 3.29 -25.60
N ARG A 288 10.07 3.84 -26.34
CA ARG A 288 9.77 5.27 -26.33
C ARG A 288 9.04 5.66 -25.05
N ILE A 289 9.48 6.75 -24.41
CA ILE A 289 8.79 7.35 -23.27
C ILE A 289 8.07 8.62 -23.73
N THR A 290 6.80 8.74 -23.35
CA THR A 290 5.99 9.95 -23.60
C THR A 290 5.40 10.49 -22.30
N LYS A 291 5.16 11.80 -22.27
CA LYS A 291 4.59 12.53 -21.12
C LYS A 291 3.22 13.07 -21.52
N ALA A 292 2.20 12.80 -20.71
CA ALA A 292 0.83 13.23 -20.96
C ALA A 292 0.67 14.74 -20.78
N SER A 293 -0.30 15.31 -21.49
CA SER A 293 -0.77 16.69 -21.30
C SER A 293 -2.31 16.68 -21.18
N PRO A 294 -2.89 17.40 -20.20
CA PRO A 294 -2.22 18.23 -19.21
C PRO A 294 -1.48 17.40 -18.14
N PRO A 295 -0.61 18.04 -17.34
CA PRO A 295 0.04 17.42 -16.19
C PRO A 295 -0.96 16.92 -15.13
N LEU A 296 -0.50 16.04 -14.25
CA LEU A 296 -1.28 15.61 -13.09
C LEU A 296 -1.27 16.74 -12.04
N PRO A 297 -2.41 17.04 -11.40
CA PRO A 297 -2.45 18.13 -10.43
C PRO A 297 -1.69 17.82 -9.14
N ALA A 298 -1.44 16.55 -8.82
CA ALA A 298 -0.74 16.14 -7.61
C ALA A 298 0.13 14.90 -7.84
N PRO A 299 1.02 14.56 -6.89
CA PRO A 299 1.78 13.31 -6.91
C PRO A 299 0.89 12.07 -7.00
N ALA A 300 1.33 11.08 -7.78
CA ALA A 300 0.66 9.79 -7.92
C ALA A 300 1.37 8.70 -7.11
N PHE A 301 0.62 8.04 -6.22
CA PHE A 301 1.18 7.06 -5.30
C PHE A 301 0.78 5.62 -5.62
N TYR A 302 -0.42 5.43 -6.17
CA TYR A 302 -1.00 4.13 -6.43
C TYR A 302 -1.44 4.02 -7.89
N ALA A 303 -1.36 2.82 -8.45
CA ALA A 303 -1.97 2.50 -9.73
C ALA A 303 -2.61 1.10 -9.67
N HIS A 304 -3.68 0.90 -10.44
CA HIS A 304 -4.41 -0.36 -10.50
C HIS A 304 -4.98 -0.58 -11.91
N PRO A 305 -4.69 -1.72 -12.58
CA PRO A 305 -5.26 -2.01 -13.88
C PRO A 305 -6.77 -2.27 -13.77
N LEU A 306 -7.54 -1.80 -14.74
CA LEU A 306 -8.95 -2.14 -14.91
C LEU A 306 -9.13 -3.20 -15.99
N ASP A 307 -8.32 -3.11 -17.05
CA ASP A 307 -8.27 -4.06 -18.15
C ASP A 307 -6.88 -3.99 -18.81
N ALA A 308 -6.71 -4.69 -19.93
CA ALA A 308 -5.46 -4.70 -20.71
C ALA A 308 -4.99 -3.32 -21.22
N ARG A 309 -5.89 -2.34 -21.29
CA ARG A 309 -5.72 -1.05 -21.97
C ARG A 309 -6.03 0.15 -21.08
N SER A 310 -6.60 -0.07 -19.89
CA SER A 310 -6.99 0.99 -18.97
C SER A 310 -6.73 0.64 -17.51
N GLY A 311 -6.67 1.68 -16.69
CA GLY A 311 -6.41 1.58 -15.26
C GLY A 311 -6.80 2.84 -14.51
N LEU A 312 -6.59 2.80 -13.21
CA LEU A 312 -6.69 3.95 -12.32
C LEU A 312 -5.32 4.33 -11.78
N VAL A 313 -5.12 5.63 -11.58
CA VAL A 313 -4.03 6.21 -10.81
C VAL A 313 -4.62 6.97 -9.63
N GLY A 314 -4.10 6.72 -8.43
CA GLY A 314 -4.50 7.35 -7.18
C GLY A 314 -3.56 8.48 -6.82
N LEU A 315 -4.10 9.69 -6.71
CA LEU A 315 -3.35 10.90 -6.38
C LEU A 315 -3.39 11.21 -4.88
N ALA A 316 -2.41 11.99 -4.43
CA ALA A 316 -2.16 12.33 -3.05
C ALA A 316 -2.35 13.83 -2.73
N GLU A 317 -2.19 14.16 -1.46
CA GLU A 317 -2.05 15.55 -0.98
C GLU A 317 -3.27 16.44 -1.23
N PHE A 318 -3.09 17.55 -1.96
CA PHE A 318 -4.10 18.57 -2.21
C PHE A 318 -5.11 18.19 -3.30
N ASP A 319 -4.89 17.06 -3.97
CA ASP A 319 -5.79 16.51 -4.98
C ASP A 319 -6.00 15.00 -4.81
N ALA A 320 -6.52 14.61 -3.65
CA ALA A 320 -6.85 13.22 -3.39
C ALA A 320 -7.99 12.76 -4.33
N GLY A 321 -7.66 11.95 -5.33
CA GLY A 321 -8.61 11.55 -6.36
C GLY A 321 -8.19 10.30 -7.13
N ALA A 322 -9.18 9.63 -7.72
CA ALA A 322 -8.99 8.52 -8.64
C ALA A 322 -9.03 9.04 -10.08
N TYR A 323 -8.00 8.74 -10.85
CA TYR A 323 -7.86 9.16 -12.24
C TYR A 323 -7.88 7.96 -13.16
N TYR A 324 -8.83 7.95 -14.09
CA TYR A 324 -8.85 7.00 -15.19
C TYR A 324 -7.77 7.32 -16.20
N VAL A 325 -7.03 6.28 -16.57
CA VAL A 325 -5.93 6.31 -17.52
C VAL A 325 -6.15 5.19 -18.52
N ASP A 326 -6.02 5.50 -19.80
CA ASP A 326 -5.94 4.53 -20.88
C ASP A 326 -4.69 4.75 -21.75
N LEU A 327 -4.59 3.98 -22.83
CA LEU A 327 -3.47 4.02 -23.77
C LEU A 327 -3.24 5.40 -24.36
N GLU A 328 -4.32 6.11 -24.67
CA GLU A 328 -4.30 7.36 -25.42
C GLU A 328 -5.18 8.40 -24.77
N GLY A 329 -4.62 9.58 -24.51
CA GLY A 329 -5.36 10.72 -24.00
C GLY A 329 -4.93 11.18 -22.61
N PRO A 330 -5.54 12.29 -22.14
CA PRO A 330 -5.27 12.85 -20.83
C PRO A 330 -5.88 11.98 -19.72
N PRO A 331 -5.25 11.95 -18.52
CA PRO A 331 -5.86 11.32 -17.36
C PRO A 331 -7.15 12.05 -16.96
N LEU A 332 -8.21 11.31 -16.64
CA LEU A 332 -9.54 11.85 -16.34
C LEU A 332 -9.90 11.58 -14.87
N ARG A 333 -10.21 12.63 -14.09
CA ARG A 333 -10.64 12.43 -12.71
C ARG A 333 -12.03 11.80 -12.67
N VAL A 334 -12.12 10.57 -12.17
CA VAL A 334 -13.40 9.87 -12.01
C VAL A 334 -13.99 10.04 -10.61
N PHE A 335 -13.18 10.16 -9.57
CA PHE A 335 -13.64 10.41 -8.20
C PHE A 335 -12.73 11.38 -7.48
N SER A 336 -13.31 12.24 -6.65
CA SER A 336 -12.60 13.16 -5.77
C SER A 336 -12.87 12.79 -4.31
N PHE A 337 -11.88 13.02 -3.47
CA PHE A 337 -11.98 12.87 -2.02
C PHE A 337 -11.45 14.13 -1.37
N THR A 338 -12.16 14.61 -0.35
CA THR A 338 -11.63 15.69 0.48
C THR A 338 -10.60 15.10 1.43
N PRO A 339 -9.29 15.40 1.29
CA PRO A 339 -8.30 14.90 2.21
C PRO A 339 -8.55 15.51 3.60
N PRO A 340 -8.43 14.73 4.68
CA PRO A 340 -8.40 15.29 6.02
C PRO A 340 -7.22 16.25 6.21
N SER A 341 -7.27 17.06 7.27
CA SER A 341 -6.13 17.90 7.64
C SER A 341 -4.86 17.04 7.80
N PRO A 342 -3.69 17.50 7.31
CA PRO A 342 -2.45 16.76 7.46
C PRO A 342 -2.19 16.48 8.94
N PRO A 343 -1.78 15.25 9.29
CA PRO A 343 -1.55 14.92 10.69
C PRO A 343 -0.29 15.61 11.18
N ARG A 344 -0.18 15.85 12.49
CA ARG A 344 1.08 16.38 13.08
C ARG A 344 2.28 15.47 12.84
N ARG A 345 2.04 14.17 12.65
CA ARG A 345 3.04 13.12 12.42
C ARG A 345 2.46 12.05 11.50
N GLY A 346 3.27 11.56 10.57
CA GLY A 346 2.88 10.49 9.64
C GLY A 346 2.79 10.98 8.18
N PRO A 347 2.47 10.08 7.24
CA PRO A 347 2.34 10.43 5.83
C PRO A 347 1.12 11.33 5.58
N HIS A 348 1.18 12.10 4.49
CA HIS A 348 0.02 12.83 3.98
C HIS A 348 -1.10 11.88 3.54
N PRO A 349 -2.37 12.33 3.54
CA PRO A 349 -3.48 11.57 2.97
C PRO A 349 -3.21 11.22 1.50
N VAL A 350 -3.53 10.00 1.11
CA VAL A 350 -3.28 9.46 -0.23
C VAL A 350 -4.47 8.58 -0.64
N LEU A 351 -4.91 8.62 -1.90
CA LEU A 351 -5.84 7.58 -2.36
C LEU A 351 -5.09 6.26 -2.59
N ARG A 352 -5.35 5.26 -1.73
CA ARG A 352 -4.85 3.89 -1.94
C ARG A 352 -5.78 3.15 -2.90
N LEU A 353 -5.15 2.54 -3.91
CA LEU A 353 -5.76 1.54 -4.77
C LEU A 353 -5.21 0.17 -4.38
N ALA A 354 -5.94 -0.90 -4.73
CA ALA A 354 -5.45 -2.24 -4.45
C ALA A 354 -4.19 -2.55 -5.26
N ARG A 355 -3.27 -3.28 -4.63
CA ARG A 355 -2.13 -3.90 -5.32
C ARG A 355 -2.58 -5.22 -5.92
N GLY A 356 -2.00 -5.58 -7.04
CA GLY A 356 -2.36 -6.80 -7.77
C GLY A 356 -2.54 -6.50 -9.25
N SER A 357 -2.77 -7.56 -10.02
CA SER A 357 -2.83 -7.47 -11.47
C SER A 357 -4.10 -8.05 -12.07
N THR A 358 -5.19 -8.13 -11.30
CA THR A 358 -6.49 -8.66 -11.75
C THR A 358 -7.04 -7.81 -12.89
N PRO A 359 -6.94 -8.25 -14.16
CA PRO A 359 -7.56 -7.54 -15.27
C PRO A 359 -9.06 -7.85 -15.27
N ASP A 360 -9.88 -6.90 -15.70
CA ASP A 360 -11.33 -7.01 -15.76
C ASP A 360 -12.00 -7.36 -14.41
N PRO A 361 -11.65 -6.69 -13.30
CA PRO A 361 -12.24 -7.00 -12.02
C PRO A 361 -13.73 -6.61 -12.05
N SER A 362 -14.59 -7.34 -11.34
CA SER A 362 -16.02 -6.97 -11.23
C SER A 362 -16.20 -5.66 -10.46
N PHE A 363 -15.27 -5.37 -9.56
CA PHE A 363 -15.27 -4.21 -8.69
C PHE A 363 -13.90 -3.53 -8.70
N VAL A 364 -13.89 -2.27 -8.32
CA VAL A 364 -12.71 -1.48 -8.01
C VAL A 364 -12.79 -1.09 -6.55
N HIS A 365 -11.69 -1.28 -5.84
CA HIS A 365 -11.58 -0.91 -4.43
C HIS A 365 -10.77 0.38 -4.28
N LEU A 366 -11.42 1.41 -3.77
CA LEU A 366 -10.84 2.71 -3.49
C LEU A 366 -10.74 2.86 -1.97
N ASN A 367 -9.55 3.09 -1.46
CA ASN A 367 -9.35 3.33 -0.04
C ASN A 367 -8.71 4.71 0.13
N PRO A 368 -9.51 5.79 0.19
CA PRO A 368 -8.99 7.11 0.51
C PRO A 368 -8.30 7.01 1.88
N LEU A 369 -6.97 7.01 1.89
CA LEU A 369 -6.20 6.87 3.11
C LEU A 369 -6.44 8.12 3.92
N ARG A 370 -7.06 7.88 5.06
CA ARG A 370 -7.17 8.85 6.12
C ARG A 370 -5.85 8.93 6.88
N THR A 371 -5.63 10.06 7.53
CA THR A 371 -4.56 10.20 8.50
C THR A 371 -4.82 9.28 9.69
N VAL A 372 -3.87 9.18 10.61
CA VAL A 372 -4.03 8.44 11.86
C VAL A 372 -5.28 8.87 12.65
N GLU A 373 -5.84 10.05 12.38
CA GLU A 373 -6.91 10.73 13.13
C GLU A 373 -8.34 10.38 12.69
N GLU A 374 -8.55 9.86 11.48
CA GLU A 374 -9.89 9.52 10.97
C GLU A 374 -9.94 8.08 10.44
N GLU A 375 -11.06 7.37 10.62
CA GLU A 375 -11.16 5.94 10.27
C GLU A 375 -11.16 5.71 8.75
N ALA A 376 -10.18 4.99 8.21
CA ALA A 376 -10.12 4.64 6.79
C ALA A 376 -11.34 3.80 6.36
N ALA A 377 -11.87 4.02 5.16
CA ALA A 377 -12.97 3.23 4.60
C ALA A 377 -12.59 2.70 3.22
N ILE A 378 -12.98 1.46 2.92
CA ILE A 378 -12.85 0.89 1.59
C ILE A 378 -14.17 1.10 0.87
N PHE A 379 -14.14 1.79 -0.27
CA PHE A 379 -15.24 1.90 -1.20
C PHE A 379 -15.10 0.83 -2.27
N ARG A 380 -16.17 0.11 -2.53
CA ARG A 380 -16.29 -0.86 -3.60
C ARG A 380 -17.22 -0.29 -4.66
N VAL A 381 -16.75 -0.17 -5.89
CA VAL A 381 -17.50 0.39 -7.02
C VAL A 381 -17.45 -0.60 -8.18
N GLY A 382 -18.57 -0.84 -8.87
CA GLY A 382 -18.55 -1.72 -10.05
C GLY A 382 -17.62 -1.16 -11.13
N SER A 383 -16.69 -1.96 -11.66
CA SER A 383 -15.68 -1.50 -12.63
C SER A 383 -16.30 -0.89 -13.88
N ARG A 384 -17.38 -1.49 -14.39
CA ARG A 384 -18.17 -0.95 -15.52
C ARG A 384 -18.73 0.44 -15.23
N ALA A 385 -19.12 0.72 -13.99
CA ALA A 385 -19.61 2.05 -13.62
C ALA A 385 -18.49 3.09 -13.65
N VAL A 386 -17.27 2.70 -13.25
CA VAL A 386 -16.07 3.56 -13.35
C VAL A 386 -15.74 3.86 -14.82
N ILE A 387 -15.72 2.84 -15.67
CA ILE A 387 -15.45 2.98 -17.10
C ILE A 387 -16.52 3.84 -17.78
N SER A 388 -17.81 3.59 -17.51
CA SER A 388 -18.90 4.40 -18.05
C SER A 388 -18.83 5.86 -17.60
N ARG A 389 -18.42 6.11 -16.35
CA ARG A 389 -18.20 7.47 -15.85
C ARG A 389 -17.04 8.15 -16.58
N ALA A 390 -15.92 7.46 -16.77
CA ALA A 390 -14.79 7.98 -17.54
C ALA A 390 -15.19 8.31 -18.99
N ALA A 391 -15.99 7.45 -19.63
CA ALA A 391 -16.50 7.69 -20.97
C ALA A 391 -17.42 8.93 -21.04
N ALA A 392 -18.20 9.20 -19.99
CA ALA A 392 -19.07 10.39 -19.93
C ALA A 392 -18.32 11.70 -19.64
N LEU A 393 -17.06 11.62 -19.19
CA LEU A 393 -16.20 12.78 -18.91
C LEU A 393 -15.32 13.19 -20.10
N ARG A 394 -15.26 12.34 -21.14
CA ARG A 394 -14.63 12.65 -22.44
C ARG A 394 -15.57 13.49 -23.27
#